data_AF-A0A8E0RPL1-F1
#
_entry.id   AF-A0A8E0RPL1-F1
#
_cell.length_a   1.000
_cell.length_b   1.000
_cell.length_c   1.000
_cell.angle_alpha   90.00
_cell.angle_beta   90.00
_cell.angle_gamma   90.00
#
_symmetry.space_group_name_H-M   'P 1'
#
loop_
_entity.id
_entity.type
_entity.pdbx_description
1 polymer ?
#
loop_
_entity_poly.entity_id
_entity_poly.type
_entity_poly.pdbx_seq_one_letter_code
_entity_poly.pdbx_strand_id
1 'polypeptide(L)'
;MVNTESIETELIASIRPSLCELVSIWDYVGYSAEERTKRLHFSIEYIQKTLEEVIAEENELRMEMEQRIETKRREVAELCQQLRIPAYLPDRGLSSSELMKAS
;
A
#
# COMPACT_ATOMS: atom_id res chain seq x y z
N MET A 1 13.68 6.43 14.25
CA MET A 1 13.15 6.62 12.88
C MET A 1 13.06 5.24 12.27
N VAL A 2 11.86 4.76 11.98
CA VAL A 2 11.67 3.53 11.21
C VAL A 2 12.09 3.84 9.79
N ASN A 3 13.21 3.27 9.32
CA ASN A 3 13.61 3.41 7.93
C ASN A 3 12.81 2.37 7.13
N THR A 4 11.92 2.82 6.25
CA THR A 4 11.13 1.96 5.37
C THR A 4 12.01 0.98 4.60
N GLU A 5 13.22 1.41 4.19
CA GLU A 5 14.20 0.54 3.51
C GLU A 5 14.68 -0.61 4.41
N SER A 6 14.77 -0.37 5.73
CA SER A 6 15.15 -1.41 6.70
C SER A 6 14.05 -2.47 6.83
N ILE A 7 12.77 -2.06 6.80
CA ILE A 7 11.64 -2.98 6.87
C ILE A 7 11.48 -3.76 5.56
N GLU A 8 11.66 -3.10 4.41
CA GLU A 8 11.66 -3.77 3.11
C GLU A 8 12.74 -4.87 3.06
N THR A 9 13.94 -4.55 3.55
CA THR A 9 15.04 -5.51 3.64
C THR A 9 14.70 -6.66 4.60
N GLU A 10 14.09 -6.36 5.74
CA GLU A 10 13.64 -7.37 6.71
C GLU A 10 12.58 -8.30 6.12
N LEU A 11 11.61 -7.75 5.38
CA LEU A 11 10.57 -8.53 4.68
C LEU A 11 11.22 -9.51 3.69
N ILE A 12 12.12 -9.03 2.82
CA ILE A 12 12.82 -9.90 1.86
C ILE A 12 13.67 -10.96 2.59
N ALA A 13 14.36 -10.56 3.66
CA ALA A 13 15.19 -11.47 4.46
C ALA A 13 14.35 -12.56 5.15
N SER A 14 13.12 -12.25 5.56
CA SER A 14 12.21 -13.21 6.20
C SER A 14 11.70 -14.30 5.26
N ILE A 15 11.65 -14.03 3.95
CA ILE A 15 11.18 -14.98 2.94
C ILE A 15 12.23 -16.06 2.66
N ARG A 16 13.53 -15.71 2.73
CA ARG A 16 14.63 -16.62 2.38
C ARG A 16 14.63 -17.93 3.20
N PRO A 17 14.49 -17.92 4.54
CA PRO A 17 14.38 -19.14 5.33
C PRO A 17 13.23 -20.05 4.88
N SER A 18 12.06 -19.48 4.58
CA SER A 18 10.89 -20.24 4.09
C SER A 18 11.13 -20.90 2.74
N LEU A 19 11.89 -20.24 1.85
CA LEU A 19 12.32 -20.85 0.58
C LEU A 19 13.30 -22.01 0.80
N CYS A 20 14.21 -21.90 1.77
CA CYS A 20 15.13 -22.99 2.12
C CYS A 20 14.39 -24.21 2.69
N GLU A 21 13.36 -23.99 3.52
CA GLU A 21 12.47 -25.05 4.00
C GLU A 21 11.73 -25.73 2.84
N LEU A 22 11.20 -24.96 1.89
CA LEU A 22 10.54 -25.52 0.69
C LEU A 22 11.48 -26.40 -0.14
N VAL A 23 12.73 -25.97 -0.34
CA VAL A 23 13.74 -26.77 -1.04
C VAL A 23 14.01 -28.07 -0.28
N SER A 24 14.15 -28.01 1.04
CA SER A 24 14.39 -29.19 1.89
C SER A 24 13.23 -30.19 1.80
N ILE A 25 11.98 -29.71 1.76
CA ILE A 25 10.79 -30.54 1.55
C ILE A 25 10.83 -31.20 0.16
N TRP A 26 11.19 -30.46 -0.89
CA TRP A 26 11.28 -31.01 -2.24
C TRP A 26 12.39 -32.04 -2.40
N ASP A 27 13.51 -31.86 -1.71
CA ASP A 27 14.58 -32.86 -1.64
C ASP A 27 14.12 -34.12 -0.94
N TYR A 28 13.40 -33.99 0.19
CA TYR A 28 12.84 -35.14 0.91
C TYR A 28 11.81 -35.91 0.07
N VAL A 29 10.95 -35.22 -0.66
CA VAL A 29 9.92 -35.83 -1.52
C VAL A 29 10.53 -36.39 -2.83
N GLY A 30 11.69 -35.89 -3.25
CA GLY A 30 12.37 -36.32 -4.47
C GLY A 30 11.83 -35.68 -5.76
N TYR A 31 11.33 -34.44 -5.69
CA TYR A 31 10.83 -33.74 -6.89
C TYR A 31 11.94 -33.43 -7.89
N SER A 32 11.61 -33.54 -9.17
CA SER A 32 12.47 -33.15 -10.29
C SER A 32 12.65 -31.62 -10.36
N ALA A 33 13.69 -31.18 -11.08
CA ALA A 33 13.95 -29.75 -11.28
C ALA A 33 12.78 -29.02 -11.98
N GLU A 34 12.09 -29.70 -12.90
CA GLU A 34 10.93 -29.14 -13.61
C GLU A 34 9.74 -28.92 -12.66
N GLU A 35 9.43 -29.90 -11.81
CA GLU A 35 8.36 -29.79 -10.81
C GLU A 35 8.64 -28.68 -9.78
N ARG A 36 9.88 -28.59 -9.31
CA ARG A 36 10.32 -27.52 -8.39
C ARG A 36 10.18 -26.14 -9.05
N THR A 37 10.60 -26.01 -10.30
CA THR A 37 10.50 -24.76 -11.07
C THR A 37 9.05 -24.34 -11.25
N LYS A 38 8.17 -25.28 -11.60
CA LYS A 38 6.73 -25.00 -11.74
C LYS A 38 6.10 -24.58 -10.41
N ARG A 39 6.44 -25.25 -9.31
CA ARG A 39 5.98 -24.89 -7.96
C ARG A 39 6.48 -23.52 -7.51
N LEU A 40 7.74 -23.18 -7.80
CA LEU A 40 8.28 -21.84 -7.52
C LEU A 40 7.55 -20.75 -8.30
N HIS A 41 7.20 -20.99 -9.57
CA HIS A 41 6.42 -20.02 -10.34
C HIS A 41 5.06 -19.74 -9.70
N PHE A 42 4.35 -20.79 -9.26
CA PHE A 42 3.09 -20.58 -8.52
C PHE A 42 3.29 -19.79 -7.23
N SER A 43 4.38 -20.01 -6.49
CA SER A 43 4.70 -19.21 -5.30
C SER A 43 4.98 -17.75 -5.63
N ILE A 44 5.68 -17.47 -6.75
CA ILE A 44 5.92 -16.11 -7.24
C ILE A 44 4.59 -15.43 -7.60
N GLU A 45 3.74 -16.10 -8.38
CA GLU A 45 2.42 -15.58 -8.76
C GLU A 45 1.56 -15.27 -7.52
N TYR A 46 1.60 -16.13 -6.51
CA TYR A 46 0.86 -15.90 -5.26
C TYR A 46 1.34 -14.65 -4.54
N ILE A 47 2.65 -14.48 -4.37
CA ILE A 47 3.24 -13.31 -3.71
C ILE A 47 2.94 -12.03 -4.51
N GLN A 48 3.08 -12.08 -5.84
CA GLN A 48 2.78 -10.95 -6.73
C GLN A 48 1.32 -10.52 -6.59
N LYS A 49 0.39 -11.49 -6.65
CA LYS A 49 -1.03 -11.21 -6.50
C LYS A 49 -1.34 -10.56 -5.14
N THR A 50 -0.76 -11.06 -4.05
CA THR A 50 -0.94 -10.45 -2.73
C THR A 50 -0.42 -9.01 -2.68
N LEU A 51 0.73 -8.72 -3.29
CA LEU A 51 1.25 -7.34 -3.37
C LEU A 51 0.36 -6.44 -4.22
N GLU A 52 -0.18 -6.93 -5.33
CA GLU A 52 -1.16 -6.21 -6.16
C GLU A 52 -2.43 -5.88 -5.39
N GLU A 53 -2.93 -6.82 -4.57
CA GLU A 53 -4.09 -6.61 -3.70
C GLU A 53 -3.84 -5.50 -2.66
N VAL A 54 -2.67 -5.49 -2.00
CA VAL A 54 -2.29 -4.42 -1.06
C VAL A 54 -2.18 -3.07 -1.77
N ILE A 55 -1.61 -3.03 -2.97
CA ILE A 55 -1.51 -1.79 -3.77
C ILE A 55 -2.91 -1.29 -4.16
N ALA A 56 -3.84 -2.19 -4.49
CA ALA A 56 -5.20 -1.81 -4.82
C ALA A 56 -5.92 -1.19 -3.61
N GLU A 57 -5.80 -1.81 -2.43
CA GLU A 57 -6.38 -1.30 -1.18
C GLU A 57 -5.83 0.09 -0.82
N GLU A 58 -4.51 0.28 -0.88
CA GLU A 58 -3.88 1.58 -0.61
C GLU A 58 -4.35 2.67 -1.61
N ASN A 59 -4.55 2.30 -2.88
CA ASN A 59 -5.09 3.22 -3.86
C ASN A 59 -6.56 3.59 -3.61
N GLU A 60 -7.37 2.64 -3.15
CA GLU A 60 -8.76 2.90 -2.77
C GLU A 60 -8.83 3.87 -1.59
N LEU A 61 -8.02 3.64 -0.55
CA LEU A 61 -7.89 4.54 0.60
C LEU A 61 -7.45 5.95 0.17
N ARG A 62 -6.51 6.05 -0.78
CA ARG A 62 -6.10 7.34 -1.34
C ARG A 62 -7.25 8.05 -2.05
N MET A 63 -8.02 7.34 -2.87
CA MET A 63 -9.17 7.91 -3.58
C MET A 63 -10.26 8.38 -2.61
N GLU A 64 -10.55 7.59 -1.57
CA GLU A 64 -11.51 7.98 -0.52
C GLU A 64 -11.04 9.26 0.20
N MET A 65 -9.75 9.35 0.53
CA MET A 65 -9.17 10.54 1.14
C MET A 65 -9.35 11.78 0.25
N GLU A 66 -9.05 11.67 -1.05
CA GLU A 66 -9.24 12.77 -2.00
C GLU A 66 -10.71 13.21 -2.08
N GLN A 67 -11.65 12.26 -2.11
CA GLN A 67 -13.09 12.56 -2.13
C GLN A 67 -13.54 13.28 -0.85
N ARG A 68 -13.02 12.88 0.32
CA ARG A 68 -13.30 13.53 1.60
C ARG A 68 -12.77 14.95 1.66
N ILE A 69 -11.54 15.19 1.20
CA ILE A 69 -10.96 16.53 1.10
C ILE A 69 -11.84 17.42 0.22
N GLU A 70 -12.26 16.93 -0.94
CA GLU A 70 -13.09 17.71 -1.86
C GLU A 70 -14.48 18.02 -1.27
N THR A 71 -15.07 17.06 -0.56
CA THR A 71 -16.35 17.24 0.14
C THR A 71 -16.21 18.32 1.22
N LYS A 72 -15.16 18.25 2.04
CA LYS A 72 -14.89 19.26 3.07
C LYS A 72 -14.62 20.64 2.49
N ARG A 73 -13.88 20.73 1.39
CA ARG A 73 -13.66 21.99 0.67
C ARG A 73 -14.97 22.61 0.21
N ARG A 74 -15.89 21.81 -0.32
CA ARG A 74 -17.22 22.27 -0.73
C ARG A 74 -18.04 22.77 0.45
N GLU A 75 -18.10 22.01 1.54
CA GLU A 75 -18.80 22.41 2.78
C GLU A 75 -18.28 23.75 3.32
N VAL A 76 -16.94 23.92 3.37
CA VAL A 76 -16.32 25.18 3.81
C VAL A 76 -16.66 26.33 2.87
N ALA A 77 -16.62 26.12 1.55
CA ALA A 77 -16.98 27.14 0.58
C ALA A 77 -18.44 27.60 0.73
N GLU A 78 -19.37 26.66 0.94
CA GLU A 78 -20.78 26.95 1.20
C GLU A 78 -20.96 27.74 2.51
N LEU A 79 -20.29 27.35 3.60
CA LEU A 79 -20.32 28.09 4.87
C LEU A 79 -19.75 29.50 4.73
N CYS A 80 -18.62 29.66 4.03
CA CYS A 80 -18.04 30.97 3.75
C CYS A 80 -19.01 31.86 2.97
N GLN A 81 -19.71 31.30 1.97
CA GLN A 81 -20.73 32.01 1.20
C GLN A 81 -21.92 32.44 2.07
N GLN A 82 -22.42 31.55 2.93
CA GLN A 82 -23.53 31.85 3.85
C GLN A 82 -23.15 32.94 4.87
N LEU A 83 -21.93 32.89 5.39
CA LEU A 83 -21.40 33.85 6.36
C LEU A 83 -20.88 35.15 5.73
N ARG A 84 -20.88 35.25 4.39
CA ARG A 84 -20.31 36.36 3.60
C ARG A 84 -18.85 36.67 3.96
N ILE A 85 -18.07 35.64 4.27
CA ILE A 85 -16.63 35.75 4.54
C ILE A 85 -15.82 35.26 3.33
N PRO A 86 -14.56 35.72 3.16
CA PRO A 86 -13.70 35.24 2.08
C PRO A 86 -13.52 33.72 2.13
N ALA A 87 -13.43 33.09 0.97
CA ALA A 87 -13.21 31.65 0.87
C ALA A 87 -11.86 31.26 1.52
N TYR A 88 -11.88 30.17 2.30
CA TYR A 88 -10.67 29.61 2.88
C TYR A 88 -9.80 28.95 1.81
N LEU A 89 -8.53 29.35 1.73
CA LEU A 89 -7.52 28.79 0.85
C LEU A 89 -6.41 28.18 1.71
N PRO A 90 -6.28 26.84 1.80
CA PRO A 90 -5.19 26.22 2.51
C PRO A 90 -3.84 26.53 1.85
N ASP A 91 -2.76 26.51 2.64
CA ASP A 91 -1.40 26.77 2.17
C ASP A 91 -1.01 25.82 1.02
N ARG A 92 -0.27 26.35 0.03
CA ARG A 92 0.21 25.56 -1.10
C ARG A 92 1.29 24.59 -0.62
N GLY A 93 1.20 23.32 -1.04
CA GLY A 93 2.21 22.30 -0.78
C GLY A 93 1.89 21.33 0.36
N LEU A 94 0.71 21.44 0.98
CA LEU A 94 0.24 20.46 1.95
C LEU A 94 -0.05 19.11 1.27
N SER A 95 0.41 18.02 1.89
CA SER A 95 0.04 16.67 1.49
C SER A 95 -1.45 16.40 1.76
N SER A 96 -2.05 15.42 1.06
CA SER A 96 -3.45 15.04 1.28
C SER A 96 -3.75 14.68 2.74
N SER A 97 -2.79 14.07 3.44
CA SER A 97 -2.92 13.75 4.87
C SER A 97 -2.95 15.01 5.75
N GLU A 98 -2.13 16.02 5.45
CA GLU A 98 -2.12 17.29 6.19
C GLU A 98 -3.39 18.09 5.93
N LEU A 99 -3.89 18.10 4.69
CA LEU A 99 -5.15 18.74 4.34
C LEU A 99 -6.34 18.15 5.11
N MET A 100 -6.37 16.82 5.32
CA MET A 100 -7.38 16.14 6.13
C MET A 100 -7.31 16.48 7.63
N LYS A 101 -6.13 16.81 8.15
CA LYS A 101 -5.94 17.17 9.57
C LYS A 101 -6.23 18.65 9.85
N ALA A 102 -6.11 19.49 8.83
CA ALA A 102 -6.27 20.95 8.94
C ALA A 102 -7.74 21.42 8.76
N SER A 103 -8.66 20.53 8.38
CA SER A 103 -10.11 20.78 8.27
C SER A 103 -10.86 20.33 9.52
#